data_AF-A0A6L8HTS1-F1
#
_entry.id   AF-A0A6L8HTS1-F1
#
_cell.length_a   1.000
_cell.length_b   1.000
_cell.length_c   1.000
_cell.angle_alpha   90.00
_cell.angle_beta   90.00
_cell.angle_gamma   90.00
#
_symmetry.space_group_name_H-M   'P 1'
#
loop_
_entity.id
_entity.type
_entity.pdbx_description
1 polymer ?
#
loop_
_entity_poly.entity_id
_entity_poly.type
_entity_poly.pdbx_seq_one_letter_code
_entity_poly.pdbx_strand_id
1 'polypeptide(L)' 'MPYYIHEDTRGEGYVRLHSALCGHCQRGVERQARSLTGNTFTHWHGPYETFEQALFEGERLGLPVEGCRSCLPPGAPE' A
#
# COMPACT_ATOMS: atom_id res chain seq x y z
N MET A 1 3.41 0.02 14.53
CA MET A 1 4.14 0.60 13.37
C MET A 1 3.12 0.79 12.28
N PRO A 2 2.98 1.99 11.70
CA PRO A 2 1.90 2.21 10.76
C PRO A 2 2.12 1.46 9.45
N TYR A 3 1.02 1.20 8.77
CA TYR A 3 0.95 0.57 7.45
C TYR A 3 0.36 1.53 6.43
N TYR A 4 0.71 1.30 5.17
CA TYR A 4 0.22 2.03 4.02
C TYR A 4 -0.23 1.03 2.96
N ILE A 5 -1.17 1.47 2.15
CA ILE A 5 -1.70 0.71 1.03
C ILE A 5 -1.14 1.35 -0.23
N HIS A 6 -0.47 0.57 -1.06
CA HIS A 6 -0.09 0.93 -2.41
C HIS A 6 -1.10 0.33 -3.39
N GLU A 7 -2.01 1.14 -3.86
CA GLU A 7 -2.93 0.81 -4.95
C GLU A 7 -2.24 1.07 -6.29
N ASP A 8 -2.29 0.10 -7.19
CA ASP A 8 -1.84 0.23 -8.57
C ASP A 8 -2.93 -0.33 -9.48
N THR A 9 -3.59 0.54 -10.23
CA THR A 9 -4.68 0.21 -11.15
C THR A 9 -4.19 -0.03 -12.57
N ARG A 10 -2.88 -0.17 -12.82
CA ARG A 10 -2.36 -0.55 -14.13
C ARG A 10 -2.64 -2.03 -14.41
N GLY A 11 -3.22 -2.32 -15.57
CA GLY A 11 -3.52 -3.70 -15.98
C GLY A 11 -4.71 -4.28 -15.21
N GLU A 12 -4.55 -5.47 -14.62
CA GLU A 12 -5.59 -6.13 -13.80
C GLU A 12 -5.82 -5.41 -12.46
N GLY A 13 -4.88 -4.55 -12.05
CA GLY A 13 -4.92 -3.80 -10.81
C GLY A 13 -4.59 -4.66 -9.58
N TYR A 14 -3.90 -4.09 -8.61
CA TYR A 14 -3.61 -4.74 -7.33
C TYR A 14 -3.46 -3.71 -6.22
N VAL A 15 -3.60 -4.22 -5.00
CA VAL A 15 -3.32 -3.49 -3.77
C VAL A 15 -2.17 -4.18 -3.07
N ARG A 16 -1.16 -3.43 -2.62
CA ARG A 16 -0.05 -3.97 -1.87
C ARG A 16 0.14 -3.28 -0.53
N LEU A 17 0.23 -4.07 0.54
CA LEU A 17 0.42 -3.55 1.90
C LEU A 17 1.90 -3.34 2.22
N HIS A 18 2.23 -2.17 2.74
CA HIS A 18 3.58 -1.79 3.12
C HIS A 18 3.64 -1.29 4.56
N SER A 19 4.70 -1.63 5.28
CA SER A 19 5.01 -1.02 6.56
C SER A 19 5.67 0.35 6.35
N ALA A 20 5.51 1.27 7.29
CA ALA A 20 6.15 2.58 7.24
C ALA A 20 7.69 2.55 7.22
N LEU A 21 8.30 1.41 7.60
CA LEU A 21 9.75 1.20 7.51
C LEU A 21 10.20 0.75 6.11
N CYS A 22 9.28 0.42 5.22
CA CYS A 22 9.65 0.00 3.88
C CYS A 22 10.26 1.16 3.11
N GLY A 23 11.48 0.98 2.61
CA GLY A 23 12.15 1.98 1.77
C GLY A 23 11.39 2.30 0.47
N HIS A 24 10.57 1.37 -0.04
CA HIS A 24 9.68 1.64 -1.18
C HIS A 24 8.46 2.48 -0.76
N CYS A 25 7.91 2.24 0.43
CA CYS A 25 6.80 3.02 0.98
C CYS A 25 7.16 4.49 1.15
N GLN A 26 8.28 4.77 1.83
CA GLN A 26 8.71 6.15 2.10
C GLN A 26 8.89 6.92 0.79
N ARG A 27 9.60 6.33 -0.18
CA ARG A 27 9.81 6.94 -1.50
C ARG A 27 8.50 7.10 -2.28
N GLY A 28 7.58 6.15 -2.17
CA GLY A 28 6.28 6.19 -2.85
C GLY A 28 5.36 7.29 -2.31
N VAL A 29 5.21 7.35 -0.99
CA VAL A 29 4.42 8.37 -0.30
C VAL A 29 4.99 9.77 -0.54
N GLU A 30 6.31 9.95 -0.45
CA GLU A 30 6.98 11.22 -0.75
C GLU A 30 6.77 11.66 -2.20
N ARG A 31 6.85 10.71 -3.15
CA ARG A 31 6.59 10.99 -4.57
C ARG A 31 5.15 11.41 -4.81
N GLN A 32 4.17 10.75 -4.17
CA GLN A 32 2.77 11.15 -4.25
C GLN A 32 2.54 12.55 -3.67
N ALA A 33 3.08 12.83 -2.49
CA ALA A 33 2.95 14.15 -1.86
C ALA A 33 3.57 15.29 -2.71
N ARG A 34 4.62 14.98 -3.49
CA ARG A 34 5.26 15.94 -4.40
C ARG A 34 4.61 16.01 -5.78
N SER A 35 3.88 14.98 -6.18
CA SER A 35 3.29 14.87 -7.52
C SER A 35 1.84 15.36 -7.48
N LEU A 36 1.64 16.64 -7.79
CA LEU A 36 0.30 17.25 -7.82
C LEU A 36 -0.58 16.80 -9.00
N THR A 37 -0.04 16.09 -10.01
CA THR A 37 -0.80 15.83 -11.26
C THR A 37 -0.41 14.57 -12.07
N GLY A 38 0.52 13.72 -11.62
CA GLY A 38 1.24 12.85 -12.58
C GLY A 38 0.80 11.41 -12.79
N ASN A 39 0.33 10.69 -11.76
CA ASN A 39 0.09 9.24 -11.87
C ASN A 39 -1.31 8.91 -11.39
N THR A 40 -2.27 8.89 -12.32
CA THR A 40 -3.68 8.54 -12.05
C THR A 40 -3.86 7.08 -11.65
N PHE A 41 -2.84 6.25 -11.89
CA PHE A 41 -2.94 4.81 -11.72
C PHE A 41 -2.41 4.29 -10.39
N THR A 42 -1.55 5.06 -9.69
CA THR A 42 -0.96 4.58 -8.44
C THR A 42 -1.29 5.53 -7.30
N HIS A 43 -1.85 5.00 -6.22
CA HIS A 43 -2.23 5.77 -5.05
C HIS A 43 -1.72 5.11 -3.78
N TRP A 44 -1.27 5.93 -2.84
CA TRP A 44 -0.85 5.56 -1.51
C TRP A 44 -1.92 6.01 -0.52
N HIS A 45 -2.47 5.07 0.24
CA HIS A 45 -3.47 5.33 1.29
C HIS A 45 -2.88 5.09 2.69
N GLY A 46 -3.41 5.79 3.69
CA GLY A 46 -2.97 5.71 5.08
C GLY A 46 -2.41 7.03 5.64
N PRO A 47 -1.70 7.00 6.77
CA PRO A 47 -1.28 5.80 7.52
C PRO A 47 -2.43 5.08 8.25
N TYR A 48 -2.30 3.76 8.38
CA TYR A 48 -3.14 2.88 9.21
C TYR A 48 -2.33 2.38 10.40
N GLU A 49 -2.95 2.16 11.55
CA GLU A 49 -2.24 1.80 12.79
C GLU A 49 -1.75 0.35 12.82
N THR A 50 -2.50 -0.57 12.20
CA THR A 50 -2.21 -2.02 12.17
C THR A 50 -2.29 -2.61 10.77
N PHE A 51 -1.72 -3.82 10.59
CA PHE A 51 -1.77 -4.55 9.33
C PHE A 51 -3.22 -4.93 8.98
N GLU A 52 -3.99 -5.36 9.97
CA GLU A 52 -5.40 -5.76 9.81
C GLU A 52 -6.26 -4.59 9.35
N GLN A 53 -6.00 -3.37 9.87
CA GLN A 53 -6.70 -2.18 9.42
C GLN A 53 -6.37 -1.85 7.95
N ALA A 54 -5.09 -1.93 7.58
CA ALA A 54 -4.67 -1.70 6.21
C ALA A 54 -5.19 -2.79 5.24
N LEU A 55 -5.26 -4.05 5.70
CA LEU A 55 -5.83 -5.16 4.95
C LEU A 55 -7.33 -4.94 4.71
N PHE A 56 -8.09 -4.64 5.76
CA PHE A 56 -9.51 -4.36 5.66
C PHE A 56 -9.81 -3.21 4.69
N GLU A 57 -9.06 -2.09 4.78
CA GLU A 57 -9.22 -0.97 3.86
C GLU A 57 -8.75 -1.30 2.44
N GLY A 58 -7.72 -2.15 2.29
CA GLY A 58 -7.26 -2.64 0.99
C GLY A 58 -8.28 -3.53 0.28
N GLU A 59 -8.92 -4.43 1.02
CA GLU A 59 -10.00 -5.29 0.51
C GLU A 59 -11.21 -4.46 0.05
N ARG A 60 -11.50 -3.34 0.72
CA ARG A 60 -12.58 -2.41 0.35
C ARG A 60 -12.35 -1.70 -0.99
N LEU A 61 -11.10 -1.65 -1.48
CA LEU A 61 -10.80 -1.08 -2.80
C LEU A 61 -11.25 -1.99 -3.94
N GLY A 62 -11.64 -3.24 -3.66
CA GLY A 62 -12.15 -4.18 -4.66
C GLY A 62 -11.10 -4.72 -5.63
N LEU A 63 -9.81 -4.57 -5.28
CA LEU A 63 -8.67 -5.10 -6.01
C LEU A 63 -8.04 -6.27 -5.23
N PRO A 64 -7.34 -7.21 -5.91
CA PRO A 64 -6.57 -8.24 -5.23
C PRO A 64 -5.55 -7.64 -4.26
N VAL A 65 -5.57 -8.07 -3.01
CA VAL A 65 -4.64 -7.59 -1.98
C VAL A 65 -3.46 -8.55 -1.86
N GLU A 66 -2.26 -8.00 -2.01
CA GLU A 66 -0.99 -8.69 -1.85
C GLU A 66 -0.18 -8.11 -0.69
N GLY A 67 0.49 -8.97 0.06
CA GLY A 67 1.50 -8.54 1.00
C GLY A 67 2.78 -8.10 0.28
N CYS A 68 3.36 -6.94 0.63
CA CYS A 68 4.75 -6.75 0.25
C CYS A 68 5.61 -7.74 1.03
N ARG A 69 6.28 -8.67 0.35
CA ARG A 69 7.14 -9.71 0.97
C ARG A 69 8.18 -9.17 1.96
N SER A 70 8.62 -7.93 1.79
CA SER A 70 9.57 -7.27 2.71
C SER A 70 8.89 -6.54 3.89
N CYS A 71 7.57 -6.44 3.88
CA CYS A 71 6.77 -5.69 4.86
C CYS A 71 5.75 -6.55 5.59
N LEU A 72 5.51 -7.77 5.13
CA LEU A 72 4.60 -8.71 5.76
C LEU A 72 5.07 -8.98 7.20
N PRO A 73 4.19 -8.84 8.20
CA PRO A 73 4.50 -9.32 9.53
C PRO A 73 4.64 -10.85 9.50
N PRO A 74 5.44 -11.43 10.41
CA PRO A 74 5.57 -12.88 10.50
C PRO A 74 4.20 -13.53 10.71
N GLY A 75 3.79 -14.41 9.79
CA GLY A 75 2.50 -15.12 9.82
C GLY A 75 1.38 -14.51 8.97
N ALA A 76 1.63 -13.40 8.27
CA ALA A 76 0.68 -12.88 7.28
C ALA A 76 0.68 -13.75 5.99
N PRO A 77 -0.46 -13.87 5.31
CA PRO A 77 -0.56 -14.61 4.05
C PRO A 77 0.36 -14.00 2.99
N GLU A 78 1.06 -14.86 2.25
CA GLU A 78 2.04 -14.51 1.20
C GLU A 78 1.41 -13.89 -0.05
#